data_AF-A0A380JWL0-F1
#
_entry.id   AF-A0A380JWL0-F1
#
_cell.length_a   1.000
_cell.length_b   1.000
_cell.length_c   1.000
_cell.angle_alpha   90.00
_cell.angle_beta   90.00
_cell.angle_gamma   90.00
#
_symmetry.space_group_name_H-M   'P 1'
#
loop_
_entity.id
_entity.type
_entity.pdbx_description
1 polymer ?
#
loop_
_entity_poly.entity_id
_entity_poly.type
_entity_poly.pdbx_seq_one_letter_code
_entity_poly.pdbx_strand_id
1 'polypeptide(L)'
;MRKGTFEVLYSADFAQKAYQNNRKRSVKQVSLTKGLKEKITHYIIHRYSPEIIVKTKGIKVAISTIYYWILHGKLSLGKEAMLYPRKAKQARKQASPYFKPAEKSIEQRPYSINQRLEARHYEIDTVILTRAKSYS
;
A
#
# COMPACT_ATOMS: atom_id res chain seq x y z
N MET A 1 40.58 24.02 11.14
CA MET A 1 39.47 23.29 11.76
C MET A 1 39.29 21.96 11.05
N ARG A 2 39.54 20.82 11.72
CA ARG A 2 39.37 19.48 11.10
C ARG A 2 37.89 19.15 11.02
N LYS A 3 37.36 18.97 9.81
CA LYS A 3 36.02 18.40 9.59
C LYS A 3 36.14 16.89 9.81
N GLY A 4 35.74 16.40 10.97
CA GLY A 4 35.66 14.96 11.23
C GLY A 4 34.68 14.32 10.24
N THR A 5 35.10 13.23 9.60
CA THR A 5 34.24 12.37 8.80
C THR A 5 33.35 11.57 9.76
N PHE A 6 32.08 11.95 9.86
CA PHE A 6 31.10 11.14 10.58
C PHE A 6 30.78 9.92 9.71
N GLU A 7 31.28 8.74 10.09
CA GLU A 7 30.80 7.48 9.51
C GLU A 7 29.34 7.28 9.95
N VAL A 8 28.42 7.33 8.99
CA VAL A 8 27.01 7.04 9.26
C VAL A 8 26.87 5.53 9.45
N LEU A 9 27.07 5.08 10.68
CA LEU A 9 26.77 3.70 11.09
C LEU A 9 25.29 3.41 10.83
N TYR A 10 25.01 2.32 10.13
CA TYR A 10 23.65 1.88 9.88
C TYR A 10 22.95 1.52 11.20
N SER A 11 21.72 2.03 11.38
CA SER A 11 20.85 1.68 12.50
C SER A 11 19.49 1.23 11.98
N ALA A 12 19.10 0.00 12.33
CA ALA A 12 17.84 -0.60 11.88
C ALA A 12 16.61 0.17 12.39
N ASP A 13 16.63 0.61 13.66
CA ASP A 13 15.54 1.39 14.26
C ASP A 13 15.35 2.73 13.56
N PHE A 14 16.47 3.39 13.23
CA PHE A 14 16.45 4.63 12.47
C PHE A 14 15.86 4.43 11.07
N ALA A 15 16.30 3.39 10.35
CA ALA A 15 15.78 3.06 9.03
C ALA A 15 14.27 2.75 9.06
N GLN A 16 13.80 2.02 10.08
CA GLN A 16 12.40 1.69 10.24
C GLN A 16 11.54 2.92 10.53
N LYS A 17 12.01 3.82 11.40
CA LYS A 17 11.33 5.09 11.69
C LYS A 17 11.27 5.98 10.45
N ALA A 18 12.35 6.06 9.68
CA ALA A 18 12.39 6.77 8.41
C ALA A 18 11.38 6.18 7.41
N TYR A 19 11.32 4.86 7.27
CA TYR A 19 10.34 4.17 6.42
C TYR A 19 8.90 4.49 6.84
N GLN A 20 8.55 4.39 8.12
CA GLN A 20 7.21 4.68 8.60
C GLN A 20 6.79 6.14 8.30
N ASN A 21 7.71 7.09 8.48
CA ASN A 21 7.47 8.49 8.16
C ASN A 21 7.27 8.72 6.65
N ASN A 22 8.09 8.07 5.82
CA ASN A 22 7.97 8.14 4.37
C ASN A 22 6.70 7.45 3.87
N ARG A 23 6.30 6.33 4.48
CA ARG A 23 5.09 5.58 4.15
C ARG A 23 3.81 6.39 4.36
N LYS A 24 3.77 7.26 5.37
CA LYS A 24 2.66 8.21 5.57
C LYS A 24 2.49 9.19 4.40
N ARG A 25 3.59 9.51 3.71
CA ARG A 25 3.64 10.46 2.58
C ARG A 25 3.65 9.77 1.21
N SER A 26 3.68 8.44 1.16
CA SER A 26 3.81 7.69 -0.10
C SER A 26 2.52 7.68 -0.93
N VAL A 27 1.37 8.00 -0.32
CA VAL A 27 0.07 8.00 -1.01
C VAL A 27 -0.25 9.41 -1.48
N LYS A 28 -0.73 9.52 -2.71
CA LYS A 28 -1.16 10.80 -3.28
C LYS A 28 -2.29 11.40 -2.45
N GLN A 29 -2.16 12.68 -2.11
CA GLN A 29 -3.23 13.43 -1.45
C GLN A 29 -4.46 13.52 -2.36
N VAL A 30 -5.64 13.47 -1.75
CA VAL A 30 -6.89 13.55 -2.49
C VAL A 30 -7.03 14.95 -3.09
N SER A 31 -7.21 15.04 -4.41
CA SER A 31 -7.39 16.31 -5.14
C SER A 31 -8.82 16.87 -5.00
N LEU A 32 -9.35 16.89 -3.78
CA LEU A 32 -10.70 17.32 -3.48
C LEU A 32 -10.64 18.68 -2.78
N THR A 33 -10.87 19.76 -3.54
CA THR A 33 -10.98 21.11 -2.98
C THR A 33 -12.33 21.29 -2.27
N LYS A 34 -12.40 22.25 -1.33
CA LYS A 34 -13.61 22.51 -0.53
C LYS A 34 -14.83 22.80 -1.40
N GLY A 35 -14.72 23.72 -2.37
CA GLY A 35 -15.82 24.06 -3.27
C GLY A 35 -16.24 22.92 -4.20
N LEU A 36 -15.29 22.09 -4.65
CA LEU A 36 -15.61 20.90 -5.45
C LEU A 36 -16.38 19.87 -4.62
N LYS A 37 -15.97 19.66 -3.36
CA LYS A 37 -16.66 18.79 -2.41
C LYS A 37 -18.09 19.25 -2.22
N GLU A 38 -18.31 20.52 -1.90
CA GLU A 38 -19.63 21.11 -1.66
C GLU A 38 -20.54 20.97 -2.89
N LYS A 39 -20.02 21.28 -4.10
CA LYS A 39 -20.76 21.16 -5.35
C LYS A 39 -21.18 19.72 -5.65
N ILE A 40 -20.27 18.75 -5.47
CA ILE A 40 -20.59 17.33 -5.65
C ILE A 40 -21.61 16.87 -4.60
N THR A 41 -21.42 17.23 -3.33
CA THR A 41 -22.34 16.83 -2.25
C THR A 41 -23.74 17.38 -2.45
N HIS A 42 -23.85 18.65 -2.88
CA HIS A 42 -25.11 19.29 -3.18
C HIS A 42 -25.91 18.48 -4.21
N TYR A 43 -25.31 18.13 -5.35
CA TYR A 43 -26.03 17.38 -6.38
C TYR A 43 -26.40 15.96 -5.96
N ILE A 44 -25.55 15.28 -5.19
CA ILE A 44 -25.87 13.94 -4.69
C ILE A 44 -27.08 13.99 -3.74
N ILE A 45 -27.17 14.99 -2.87
CA ILE A 45 -28.33 15.20 -1.98
C ILE A 45 -29.62 15.40 -2.81
N HIS A 46 -29.51 16.09 -3.95
CA HIS A 46 -30.59 16.28 -4.93
C HIS A 46 -30.82 15.06 -5.85
N ARG A 47 -30.35 13.86 -5.48
CA ARG A 47 -30.56 12.59 -6.20
C ARG A 47 -29.96 12.52 -7.62
N TYR A 48 -28.96 13.36 -7.93
CA TYR A 48 -28.20 13.23 -9.17
C TYR A 48 -27.14 12.12 -9.07
N SER A 49 -27.01 11.32 -10.13
CA SER A 49 -25.95 10.31 -10.23
C SER A 49 -24.60 10.96 -10.61
N PRO A 50 -23.46 10.34 -10.27
CA PRO A 50 -22.14 10.81 -10.69
C PRO A 50 -22.00 11.02 -12.21
N GLU A 51 -22.65 10.20 -13.03
CA GLU A 51 -22.67 10.35 -14.49
C GLU A 51 -23.35 11.65 -14.92
N ILE A 52 -24.51 11.96 -14.33
CA ILE A 52 -25.28 13.17 -14.67
C ILE A 52 -24.51 14.40 -14.19
N ILE A 53 -23.90 14.35 -13.01
CA ILE A 53 -23.10 15.45 -12.45
C ILE A 53 -21.96 15.81 -13.40
N VAL A 54 -21.21 14.82 -13.89
CA VAL A 54 -20.09 15.05 -14.81
C VAL A 54 -20.59 15.56 -16.17
N LYS A 55 -21.62 14.92 -16.75
CA LYS A 55 -22.13 15.27 -18.09
C LYS A 55 -22.82 16.63 -18.15
N THR A 56 -23.61 16.99 -17.13
CA THR A 56 -24.50 18.16 -17.19
C THR A 56 -23.99 19.37 -16.40
N LYS A 57 -23.27 19.16 -15.30
CA LYS A 57 -22.85 20.24 -14.37
C LYS A 57 -21.41 20.70 -14.58
N GLY A 58 -20.74 20.19 -15.61
CA GLY A 58 -19.41 20.62 -16.04
C GLY A 58 -18.31 20.33 -15.02
N ILE A 59 -18.46 19.30 -14.19
CA ILE A 59 -17.43 18.91 -13.22
C ILE A 59 -16.31 18.17 -13.96
N LYS A 60 -15.12 18.78 -14.02
CA LYS A 60 -13.91 18.22 -14.68
C LYS A 60 -13.24 17.11 -13.84
N VAL A 61 -14.01 16.12 -13.41
CA VAL A 61 -13.53 14.97 -12.63
C VAL A 61 -14.08 13.70 -13.28
N ALA A 62 -13.26 12.66 -13.38
CA ALA A 62 -13.72 11.38 -13.90
C ALA A 62 -14.80 10.78 -12.99
N ILE A 63 -15.81 10.17 -13.60
CA ILE A 63 -16.95 9.54 -12.90
C ILE A 63 -16.45 8.53 -11.84
N SER A 64 -15.44 7.73 -12.19
CA SER A 64 -14.81 6.74 -11.30
C SER A 64 -14.20 7.37 -10.05
N THR A 65 -13.65 8.58 -10.16
CA THR A 65 -13.05 9.31 -9.03
C THR A 65 -14.11 9.80 -8.05
N ILE A 66 -15.27 10.25 -8.54
CA ILE A 66 -16.42 10.60 -7.69
C ILE A 66 -16.90 9.36 -6.93
N TYR A 67 -17.06 8.22 -7.63
CA TYR A 67 -17.40 6.95 -6.98
C TYR A 67 -16.37 6.52 -5.93
N TYR A 68 -15.07 6.68 -6.21
CA TYR A 68 -13.99 6.41 -5.26
C TYR A 68 -14.11 7.28 -4.01
N TRP A 69 -14.38 8.58 -4.16
CA TRP A 69 -14.55 9.48 -3.01
C TRP A 69 -15.77 9.16 -2.16
N ILE A 70 -16.88 8.73 -2.76
CA ILE A 70 -18.06 8.26 -2.02
C ILE A 70 -17.72 6.98 -1.24
N LEU A 71 -17.10 6.00 -1.90
CA LEU A 71 -16.79 4.70 -1.30
C LEU A 71 -15.82 4.80 -0.12
N HIS A 72 -14.86 5.72 -0.19
CA HIS A 72 -13.83 5.94 0.83
C HIS A 72 -14.17 7.09 1.80
N GLY A 73 -15.42 7.57 1.83
CA GLY A 73 -15.89 8.57 2.79
C GLY A 73 -15.16 9.91 2.72
N LYS A 74 -14.67 10.30 1.53
CA LYS A 74 -13.99 11.60 1.33
C LYS A 74 -15.00 12.74 1.16
N LEU A 75 -16.21 12.42 0.70
CA LEU A 75 -17.38 13.30 0.72
C LEU A 75 -18.07 13.15 2.08
N SER A 76 -18.82 14.16 2.52
CA SER A 76 -19.64 14.12 3.75
C SER A 76 -20.87 13.20 3.62
N LEU A 77 -20.85 12.29 2.65
CA LEU A 77 -21.95 11.43 2.24
C LEU A 77 -21.47 9.98 2.29
N GLY A 78 -22.26 9.12 2.93
CA GLY A 78 -22.03 7.68 2.95
C GLY A 78 -22.53 6.98 1.69
N LYS A 79 -22.38 5.65 1.66
CA LYS A 79 -22.89 4.79 0.57
C LYS A 79 -24.42 4.93 0.36
N GLU A 80 -25.14 5.32 1.40
CA GLU A 80 -26.59 5.50 1.40
C GLU A 80 -27.07 6.59 0.45
N ALA A 81 -26.24 7.59 0.18
CA ALA A 81 -26.57 8.67 -0.74
C ALA A 81 -26.47 8.24 -2.22
N MET A 82 -25.97 7.03 -2.50
CA MET A 82 -25.85 6.52 -3.87
C MET A 82 -27.18 5.95 -4.37
N LEU A 83 -27.61 6.38 -5.55
CA LEU A 83 -28.77 5.81 -6.23
C LEU A 83 -28.59 4.31 -6.53
N TYR A 84 -27.35 3.88 -6.81
CA TYR A 84 -26.99 2.48 -7.06
C TYR A 84 -25.86 2.03 -6.14
N PRO A 85 -26.17 1.56 -4.91
CA PRO A 85 -25.16 1.03 -4.02
C PRO A 85 -24.59 -0.27 -4.61
N ARG A 86 -23.29 -0.28 -4.91
CA ARG A 86 -22.60 -1.48 -5.36
C ARG A 86 -22.59 -2.50 -4.22
N LYS A 87 -23.17 -3.68 -4.46
CA LYS A 87 -23.08 -4.81 -3.50
C LYS A 87 -21.61 -5.06 -3.18
N ALA A 88 -21.28 -5.10 -1.88
CA ALA A 88 -19.93 -5.40 -1.46
C ALA A 88 -19.54 -6.78 -2.01
N LYS A 89 -18.33 -6.90 -2.57
CA LYS A 89 -17.79 -8.23 -2.84
C LYS A 89 -17.65 -8.95 -1.50
N GLN A 90 -18.02 -10.22 -1.46
CA GLN A 90 -17.75 -11.05 -0.29
C GLN A 90 -16.25 -10.97 0.03
N ALA A 91 -15.94 -10.81 1.32
CA ALA A 91 -14.55 -10.79 1.75
C ALA A 91 -13.86 -12.06 1.25
N ARG A 92 -12.63 -11.93 0.75
CA ARG A 92 -11.82 -13.10 0.41
C ARG A 92 -11.67 -13.92 1.70
N LYS A 93 -11.86 -15.23 1.61
CA LYS A 93 -11.60 -16.14 2.73
C LYS A 93 -10.15 -15.90 3.18
N GLN A 94 -9.98 -15.50 4.43
CA GLN A 94 -8.66 -15.42 5.03
C GLN A 94 -8.08 -16.83 5.17
N ALA A 95 -6.75 -16.94 5.27
CA ALA A 95 -6.13 -18.21 5.61
C ALA A 95 -6.76 -18.74 6.92
N SER A 96 -7.09 -20.03 6.92
CA SER A 96 -7.65 -20.69 8.10
C SER A 96 -6.73 -20.45 9.31
N PRO A 97 -7.29 -20.15 10.50
CA PRO A 97 -6.50 -20.13 11.74
C PRO A 97 -5.78 -21.46 12.01
N TYR A 98 -6.24 -22.56 11.41
CA TYR A 98 -5.65 -23.90 11.49
C TYR A 98 -4.64 -24.18 10.38
N PHE A 99 -4.24 -23.17 9.60
CA PHE A 99 -3.16 -23.32 8.63
C PHE A 99 -1.86 -23.61 9.39
N LYS A 100 -1.39 -24.86 9.32
CA LYS A 100 -0.10 -25.25 9.88
C LYS A 100 0.99 -24.76 8.93
N PRO A 101 1.88 -23.84 9.35
CA PRO A 101 3.07 -23.53 8.54
C PRO A 101 3.88 -24.82 8.36
N ALA A 102 4.41 -25.02 7.15
CA ALA A 102 5.12 -26.25 6.79
C ALA A 102 6.41 -26.47 7.60
N GLU A 103 6.95 -25.42 8.23
CA GLU A 103 8.24 -25.42 8.92
C GLU A 103 8.19 -24.63 10.23
N LYS A 104 9.21 -24.82 11.08
CA LYS A 104 9.42 -24.07 12.31
C LYS A 104 9.82 -22.62 12.01
N SER A 105 9.56 -21.71 12.95
CA SER A 105 10.04 -20.32 12.84
C SER A 105 11.55 -20.29 12.60
N ILE A 106 12.01 -19.34 11.78
CA ILE A 106 13.43 -19.11 11.53
C ILE A 106 14.22 -18.86 12.84
N GLU A 107 13.55 -18.31 13.86
CA GLU A 107 14.15 -18.09 15.19
C GLU A 107 14.46 -19.38 15.94
N GLN A 108 13.79 -20.48 15.61
CA GLN A 108 14.02 -21.80 16.21
C GLN A 108 15.11 -22.60 15.47
N ARG A 109 15.81 -22.00 14.50
CA ARG A 109 16.88 -22.67 13.76
C ARG A 109 18.07 -22.95 14.69
N PRO A 110 18.69 -24.13 14.62
CA PRO A 110 19.84 -24.44 15.46
C PRO A 110 21.03 -23.52 15.19
N TYR A 111 21.76 -23.17 16.25
CA TYR A 111 22.89 -22.22 16.19
C TYR A 111 24.00 -22.68 15.23
N SER A 112 24.17 -23.99 15.04
CA SER A 112 25.12 -24.58 14.09
C SER A 112 24.91 -24.11 12.65
N ILE A 113 23.67 -23.77 12.26
CA ILE A 113 23.37 -23.21 10.93
C ILE A 113 23.98 -21.81 10.77
N ASN A 114 23.99 -20.99 11.84
CA ASN A 114 24.60 -19.66 11.80
C ASN A 114 26.13 -19.71 11.63
N GLN A 115 26.77 -20.82 12.06
CA GLN A 115 28.22 -20.99 11.98
C GLN A 115 28.72 -21.32 10.57
N ARG A 116 27.83 -21.74 9.65
CA ARG A 116 28.14 -21.99 8.23
C ARG A 116 29.32 -22.97 7.97
N LEU A 117 29.58 -23.86 8.92
CA LEU A 117 30.73 -24.79 8.85
C LEU A 117 30.47 -26.01 7.95
N GLU A 118 29.21 -26.40 7.75
CA GLU A 118 28.83 -27.55 6.92
C GLU A 118 28.27 -27.11 5.56
N ALA A 119 28.51 -27.94 4.54
CA ALA A 119 28.21 -27.68 3.13
C ALA A 119 26.70 -27.57 2.76
N ARG A 120 25.81 -27.39 3.75
CA ARG A 120 24.35 -27.29 3.59
C ARG A 120 23.73 -26.07 4.27
N HIS A 121 24.53 -25.20 4.87
CA HIS A 121 24.07 -24.02 5.63
C HIS A 121 24.31 -22.68 4.90
N TYR A 122 24.27 -22.70 3.56
CA TYR A 122 24.44 -21.50 2.74
C TYR A 122 23.07 -20.88 2.41
N GLU A 123 22.93 -19.58 2.61
CA GLU A 123 21.76 -18.81 2.19
C GLU A 123 21.91 -18.47 0.70
N ILE A 124 20.83 -18.51 -0.08
CA ILE A 124 20.87 -18.25 -1.53
C ILE A 124 21.50 -16.89 -1.86
N ASP A 125 21.32 -15.90 -1.00
CA ASP A 125 21.86 -14.54 -1.14
C ASP A 125 23.40 -14.47 -1.04
N THR A 126 24.06 -15.56 -0.58
CA THR A 126 25.52 -15.69 -0.55
C THR A 126 26.10 -16.37 -1.79
N VAL A 127 25.25 -16.97 -2.63
CA VAL A 127 25.69 -17.65 -3.85
C VAL A 127 26.02 -16.59 -4.91
N ILE A 128 27.32 -16.33 -5.11
CA ILE A 128 27.78 -15.50 -6.22
C ILE A 128 27.60 -16.32 -7.50
N LEU A 129 26.52 -16.06 -8.23
CA LEU A 129 26.32 -16.60 -9.57
C LEU A 129 27.36 -15.99 -10.52
N THR A 130 28.40 -16.74 -10.85
CA THR A 130 29.31 -16.41 -11.96
C THR A 130 28.56 -16.66 -13.26
N ARG A 131 27.83 -15.66 -13.76
CA ARG A 131 27.29 -15.72 -15.12
C ARG A 131 28.45 -15.61 -16.12
N ALA A 132 29.07 -16.73 -16.47
CA ALA A 132 29.87 -16.80 -17.68
C ALA A 132 28.92 -16.57 -18.87
N LYS A 133 29.15 -15.50 -19.63
CA LYS A 133 28.50 -15.32 -20.94
C LYS A 133 29.16 -16.30 -21.89
N SER A 134 28.51 -17.43 -22.16
CA SER A 134 28.85 -18.26 -23.31
C SER A 134 28.47 -17.46 -24.56
N TYR A 135 29.47 -16.87 -25.22
CA TYR A 135 29.31 -16.45 -26.61
C TYR A 135 29.47 -17.72 -27.45
N SER A 136 28.34 -18.24 -27.93
CA SER A 136 28.28 -19.22 -29.03
C SER A 136 27.97 -18.49 -30.31
#